data_AF-A0A9D0ZI59-F1
#
_entry.id   AF-A0A9D0ZI59-F1
#
_cell.length_a   1.000
_cell.length_b   1.000
_cell.length_c   1.000
_cell.angle_alpha   90.00
_cell.angle_beta   90.00
_cell.angle_gamma   90.00
#
_symmetry.space_group_name_H-M   'P 1'
#
loop_
_entity.id
_entity.type
_entity.pdbx_description
1 polymer ?
#
loop_
_entity_poly.entity_id
_entity_poly.type
_entity_poly.pdbx_seq_one_letter_code
_entity_poly.pdbx_strand_id
1 'polypeptide(L)'
;MIKGINRQVIEVLDTGNIYYERALLVVRPEFAAAQREVLEKEARHMLGKMRAPSAIKKKKAFLYWFVRLGLAACAGAGAMLLLSFYSVI
;
A
#
# COMPACT_ATOMS: atom_id res chain seq x y z
N MET A 1 -26.86 17.53 30.02
CA MET A 1 -25.64 17.97 29.32
C MET A 1 -24.57 16.90 29.47
N ILE A 2 -24.21 16.20 28.40
CA ILE A 2 -23.10 15.24 28.43
C ILE A 2 -21.82 16.08 28.47
N LYS A 3 -21.01 15.96 29.52
CA LYS A 3 -19.70 16.64 29.62
C LYS A 3 -18.80 16.12 28.49
N GLY A 4 -18.81 16.81 27.35
CA GLY A 4 -17.92 16.55 26.24
C GLY A 4 -16.50 16.80 26.68
N ILE A 5 -15.71 15.75 26.80
CA ILE A 5 -14.27 15.85 27.06
C ILE A 5 -13.67 16.59 25.86
N ASN A 6 -13.02 17.74 26.10
CA ASN A 6 -12.34 18.50 25.05
C ASN A 6 -11.21 17.63 24.48
N ARG A 7 -11.36 17.19 23.22
CA ARG A 7 -10.37 16.35 22.53
C ARG A 7 -9.60 17.24 21.57
N GLN A 8 -8.31 17.39 21.85
CA GLN A 8 -7.39 18.06 20.93
C GLN A 8 -7.16 17.18 19.70
N VAL A 9 -7.17 17.79 18.52
CA VAL A 9 -6.88 17.13 17.24
C VAL A 9 -5.66 17.78 16.61
N ILE A 10 -4.74 16.95 16.12
CA ILE A 10 -3.57 17.37 15.37
C ILE A 10 -3.80 17.01 13.90
N GLU A 11 -3.76 18.04 13.05
CA GLU A 11 -3.84 17.89 11.61
C GLU A 11 -2.42 17.94 11.03
N VAL A 12 -2.06 16.91 10.27
CA VAL A 12 -0.80 16.84 9.53
C VAL A 12 -1.14 16.87 8.04
N LEU A 13 -0.77 17.96 7.37
CA LEU A 13 -1.06 18.21 5.96
C LEU A 13 -0.12 17.51 4.98
N ASP A 14 1.05 17.06 5.44
CA ASP A 14 1.98 16.34 4.57
C ASP A 14 2.20 14.95 5.16
N THR A 15 1.49 13.98 4.58
CA THR A 15 1.55 12.58 5.02
C THR A 15 2.59 11.77 4.23
N GLY A 16 3.19 12.33 3.18
CA GLY A 16 4.05 11.61 2.25
C GLY A 16 3.34 10.47 1.49
N ASN A 17 2.00 10.42 1.50
CA ASN A 17 1.21 9.37 0.89
C ASN A 17 0.54 9.85 -0.40
N ILE A 18 0.62 9.04 -1.46
CA ILE A 18 0.00 9.34 -2.76
C ILE A 18 -1.54 9.33 -2.75
N TYR A 19 -2.16 8.80 -1.70
CA TYR A 19 -3.62 8.65 -1.59
C TYR A 19 -4.28 9.63 -0.61
N TYR A 20 -3.53 10.12 0.40
CA TYR A 20 -4.10 10.88 1.50
C TYR A 20 -3.43 12.24 1.61
N GLU A 21 -4.23 13.29 1.46
CA GLU A 21 -3.77 14.68 1.57
C GLU A 21 -3.37 15.02 3.01
N ARG A 22 -4.16 14.60 4.01
CA ARG A 22 -3.93 14.95 5.42
C ARG A 22 -4.28 13.82 6.36
N ALA A 23 -3.68 13.83 7.54
CA ALA A 23 -3.99 12.94 8.65
C ALA A 23 -4.51 13.73 9.86
N LEU A 24 -5.58 13.21 10.48
CA LEU A 24 -6.18 13.78 11.67
C LEU A 24 -5.96 12.81 12.85
N LEU A 25 -5.17 13.25 13.82
CA LEU A 25 -4.81 12.47 14.99
C LEU A 25 -5.49 13.06 16.22
N VAL A 26 -6.36 12.27 16.84
CA VAL A 26 -7.07 12.66 18.07
C VAL A 26 -6.18 12.35 19.27
N VAL A 27 -5.78 13.39 19.99
CA VAL A 27 -4.96 13.27 21.20
C VAL A 27 -5.83 12.76 22.35
N ARG A 28 -5.32 11.78 23.10
CA ARG A 28 -5.99 11.33 24.32
C ARG A 28 -6.05 12.48 25.33
N PRO A 29 -7.15 12.63 26.08
CA PRO A 29 -7.34 13.76 26.98
C PRO A 29 -6.27 13.86 28.08
N GLU A 30 -5.69 12.73 28.49
CA GLU A 30 -4.56 12.62 29.42
C GLU A 30 -3.32 13.42 28.97
N PHE A 31 -3.16 13.61 27.65
CA PHE A 31 -2.00 14.28 27.05
C PHE A 31 -2.36 15.63 26.42
N ALA A 32 -3.58 16.15 26.65
CA ALA A 32 -4.02 17.44 26.09
C ALA A 32 -3.22 18.65 26.62
N ALA A 33 -2.60 18.52 27.80
CA ALA A 33 -1.71 19.54 28.36
C ALA A 33 -0.26 19.42 27.87
N ALA A 34 0.08 18.37 27.11
CA ALA A 34 1.42 18.18 26.59
C ALA A 34 1.75 19.25 25.53
N GLN A 35 3.03 19.58 25.42
CA GLN A 35 3.52 20.59 24.48
C GLN A 35 3.15 20.20 23.04
N ARG A 36 2.52 21.15 22.34
CA ARG A 36 2.00 20.93 20.97
C ARG A 36 3.11 20.49 20.01
N GLU A 37 4.30 21.08 20.08
CA GLU A 37 5.41 20.69 19.20
C GLU A 37 5.85 19.24 19.40
N VAL A 38 5.81 18.73 20.64
CA VAL A 38 6.18 17.34 20.94
C VAL A 38 5.16 16.38 20.32
N LEU A 39 3.87 16.68 20.48
CA LEU A 39 2.80 15.86 19.91
C LEU A 39 2.81 15.92 18.37
N GLU A 40 3.10 17.07 17.78
CA GLU A 40 3.22 17.21 16.32
C GLU A 40 4.43 16.42 15.77
N LYS A 41 5.56 16.46 16.49
CA LYS A 41 6.75 15.69 16.11
C LYS A 41 6.48 14.18 16.17
N GLU A 42 5.81 13.71 17.21
CA GLU A 42 5.43 12.30 17.34
C GLU A 42 4.40 11.90 16.27
N ALA A 43 3.43 12.77 15.97
CA ALA A 43 2.46 12.58 14.90
C ALA A 43 3.14 12.37 13.53
N ARG A 44 4.10 13.24 13.19
CA ARG A 44 4.90 13.12 11.95
C ARG A 44 5.74 11.84 11.94
N HIS A 45 6.34 11.47 13.07
CA HIS A 45 7.11 10.24 13.21
C HIS A 45 6.25 8.98 13.01
N MET A 46 5.05 8.96 13.58
CA MET A 46 4.08 7.89 13.39
C MET A 46 3.63 7.77 11.93
N LEU A 47 3.37 8.91 11.27
CA LEU A 47 3.02 8.96 9.84
C LEU A 47 4.15 8.44 8.95
N GLY A 48 5.40 8.83 9.21
CA GLY A 48 6.55 8.34 8.46
C GLY A 48 6.80 6.83 8.60
N LYS A 49 6.35 6.21 9.69
CA LYS A 49 6.40 4.76 9.89
C LYS A 49 5.24 4.01 9.25
N MET A 50 4.14 4.70 8.90
CA MET A 50 3.03 4.06 8.23
C MET A 50 3.45 3.65 6.82
N ARG A 51 3.56 2.34 6.61
CA ARG A 51 3.84 1.79 5.28
C ARG A 51 2.69 2.16 4.35
N ALA A 52 3.03 2.54 3.11
CA ALA A 52 2.07 2.76 2.04
C ALA A 52 1.06 1.59 1.99
N PRO A 53 -0.24 1.86 1.79
CA PRO A 53 -1.27 0.84 1.86
C PRO A 53 -0.94 -0.32 0.92
N SER A 54 -0.76 -1.52 1.49
CA SER A 54 -0.43 -2.77 0.78
C SER A 54 -1.52 -3.23 -0.20
N ALA A 55 -2.61 -2.48 -0.35
CA ALA A 55 -3.78 -2.84 -1.15
C ALA A 55 -3.49 -2.90 -2.67
N ILE A 56 -2.35 -2.39 -3.15
CA ILE A 56 -2.03 -2.35 -4.59
C ILE A 56 -0.83 -3.26 -4.89
N LYS A 57 -0.88 -4.50 -4.40
CA LYS A 57 0.00 -5.59 -4.87
C LYS A 57 -0.51 -6.27 -6.15
N LYS A 58 -1.51 -5.71 -6.86
CA LYS A 58 -2.07 -6.32 -8.09
C LYS A 58 -1.03 -6.48 -9.21
N LYS A 59 0.02 -5.64 -9.26
CA LYS A 59 1.06 -5.73 -10.30
C LYS A 59 1.84 -7.06 -10.27
N LYS A 60 2.06 -7.66 -9.10
CA LYS A 60 2.79 -8.94 -8.99
C LYS A 60 1.94 -10.12 -9.47
N ALA A 61 0.63 -10.09 -9.23
CA ALA A 61 -0.29 -11.13 -9.68
C ALA A 61 -0.47 -11.14 -11.21
N PHE A 62 -0.53 -9.95 -11.83
CA PHE A 62 -0.59 -9.81 -13.27
C PHE A 62 0.69 -10.31 -13.95
N LEU A 63 1.86 -9.92 -13.44
CA LEU A 63 3.14 -10.40 -13.98
C LEU A 63 3.28 -11.93 -13.87
N TYR A 64 2.86 -12.52 -12.75
CA TYR A 64 2.85 -13.98 -12.58
C TYR A 64 1.97 -14.68 -13.64
N TRP A 65 0.78 -14.14 -13.90
CA TRP A 65 -0.11 -14.68 -14.94
C TRP A 65 0.48 -14.55 -16.34
N PHE A 66 1.13 -13.43 -16.67
CA PHE A 66 1.79 -13.25 -17.97
C PHE A 66 2.95 -14.22 -18.18
N VAL A 67 3.79 -14.40 -17.18
CA VAL A 67 4.92 -15.36 -17.25
C VAL A 67 4.38 -16.79 -17.41
N ARG A 68 3.34 -17.16 -16.65
CA ARG A 68 2.72 -18.50 -16.74
C ARG A 68 2.10 -18.77 -18.11
N LEU A 69 1.40 -17.78 -18.69
CA LEU A 69 0.84 -17.88 -20.04
C LEU A 69 1.93 -17.97 -21.11
N GLY A 70 2.98 -17.15 -21.00
CA GLY A 70 4.11 -17.18 -21.93
C GLY A 70 4.82 -18.53 -21.95
N LEU A 71 5.08 -19.11 -20.77
CA LEU A 71 5.74 -20.42 -20.66
C LEU A 71 4.91 -21.54 -21.30
N ALA A 72 3.59 -21.53 -21.08
CA ALA A 72 2.68 -22.51 -21.66
C ALA A 72 2.60 -22.40 -23.19
N ALA A 73 2.59 -21.18 -23.73
CA ALA A 73 2.58 -20.94 -25.17
C ALA A 73 3.88 -21.44 -25.84
N CYS A 74 5.04 -21.19 -25.24
CA CYS A 74 6.32 -21.69 -25.75
C CYS A 74 6.40 -23.23 -25.76
N ALA A 75 5.91 -23.89 -24.70
CA ALA A 75 5.87 -25.35 -24.64
C ALA A 75 4.95 -25.95 -25.72
N GLY A 76 3.78 -25.35 -25.94
CA GLY A 76 2.84 -25.77 -26.98
C GLY A 76 3.41 -25.60 -28.40
N ALA A 77 4.02 -24.44 -28.69
CA ALA A 77 4.64 -24.18 -29.98
C ALA A 77 5.81 -25.14 -30.27
N GLY A 78 6.64 -25.44 -29.26
CA GLY A 78 7.73 -26.40 -29.38
C GLY A 78 7.24 -27.81 -29.71
N ALA A 79 6.20 -28.29 -29.01
CA ALA A 79 5.62 -29.61 -29.28
C ALA A 79 5.00 -29.69 -30.68
N MET A 80 4.33 -28.62 -31.13
CA MET A 80 3.68 -28.59 -32.44
C MET A 80 4.69 -28.52 -33.59
N LEU A 81 5.81 -27.80 -33.42
CA LEU A 81 6.91 -27.82 -34.37
C LEU A 81 7.54 -29.20 -34.46
N LEU A 82 7.81 -29.85 -33.32
CA LEU A 82 8.36 -31.22 -33.31
C LEU A 82 7.44 -32.22 -34.02
N LEU A 83 6.12 -32.13 -33.80
CA LEU A 83 5.15 -32.96 -34.50
C LEU A 83 5.10 -32.65 -36.00
N SER A 84 5.14 -31.37 -36.39
CA SER A 84 5.16 -30.97 -37.80
C SER A 84 6.43 -31.42 -38.51
N PHE A 85 7.58 -31.40 -37.84
CA PHE A 85 8.83 -31.93 -38.40
C PHE A 85 8.78 -33.46 -38.53
N TYR A 86 8.16 -34.16 -37.58
CA TYR A 86 8.00 -35.62 -37.63
C TYR A 86 7.00 -36.08 -38.70
N SER A 87 5.98 -35.28 -39.04
CA SER A 87 5.01 -35.62 -40.11
C SER A 87 5.51 -35.33 -41.53
N VAL A 88 6.61 -34.59 -41.68
CA VAL A 88 7.15 -34.14 -42.98
C VAL A 88 8.36 -34.99 -43.44
N ILE A 89 8.99 -35.74 -42.53
CA ILE A 89 10.04 -36.73 -42.83
C ILE A 89 9.39 -38.09 -43.08
#